data_AF-A0A354B9B0-F1
#
_entry.id   AF-A0A354B9B0-F1
#
_cell.length_a   1.000
_cell.length_b   1.000
_cell.length_c   1.000
_cell.angle_alpha   90.00
_cell.angle_beta   90.00
_cell.angle_gamma   90.00
#
_symmetry.space_group_name_H-M   'P 1'
#
loop_
_entity.id
_entity.type
_entity.pdbx_description
1 polymer ?
#
loop_
_entity_poly.entity_id
_entity_poly.type
_entity_poly.pdbx_seq_one_letter_code
_entity_poly.pdbx_strand_id
1 'polypeptide(L)'
;VRPNAEHGRLALRAATTEPAVGRVGAGTGATVGKWRGPDHAIDAGLGIATMTDGELAVSGVVAVNAVGDIDDGSDPARIRDGASAWPLAVDPLGADLSTNTVIGVVVTNAVLDAGQCLVVAQGAHDGLARAVFPPHMRSDGDGFVAAATGEVEAPVDQVRMLAVVAVETAIRSTVGSLEG
;
A
#
# COMPACT_ATOMS: atom_id res chain seq x y z
N VAL A 1 -21.56 -1.44 6.51
CA VAL A 1 -21.89 -2.50 5.52
C VAL A 1 -20.61 -3.25 5.18
N ARG A 2 -20.62 -4.58 5.05
CA ARG A 2 -19.44 -5.37 4.64
C ARG A 2 -19.64 -5.93 3.22
N PRO A 3 -18.59 -5.98 2.37
CA PRO A 3 -18.67 -6.62 1.05
C PRO A 3 -19.12 -8.08 1.15
N ASN A 4 -19.80 -8.55 0.12
CA ASN A 4 -20.25 -9.95 -0.01
C ASN A 4 -19.98 -10.45 -1.45
N ALA A 5 -20.36 -11.69 -1.74
CA ALA A 5 -20.13 -12.31 -3.04
C ALA A 5 -20.74 -11.53 -4.24
N GLU A 6 -21.86 -10.82 -4.05
CA GLU A 6 -22.45 -9.96 -5.10
C GLU A 6 -21.51 -8.80 -5.44
N HIS A 7 -20.99 -8.13 -4.41
CA HIS A 7 -20.05 -7.02 -4.60
C HIS A 7 -18.80 -7.45 -5.37
N GLY A 8 -18.30 -8.68 -5.13
CA GLY A 8 -17.20 -9.25 -5.92
C GLY A 8 -17.57 -9.48 -7.39
N ARG A 9 -18.78 -9.97 -7.66
CA ARG A 9 -19.28 -10.13 -9.04
C ARG A 9 -19.48 -8.80 -9.75
N LEU A 10 -19.94 -7.77 -9.05
CA LEU A 10 -20.04 -6.41 -9.59
C LEU A 10 -18.66 -5.81 -9.88
N ALA A 11 -17.69 -5.99 -8.99
CA ALA A 11 -16.32 -5.54 -9.20
C ALA A 11 -15.70 -6.18 -10.45
N LEU A 12 -15.89 -7.48 -10.65
CA LEU A 12 -15.44 -8.18 -11.86
C LEU A 12 -16.09 -7.62 -13.13
N ARG A 13 -17.40 -7.34 -13.10
CA ARG A 13 -18.12 -6.76 -14.26
C ARG A 13 -17.68 -5.33 -14.57
N ALA A 14 -17.22 -4.60 -13.56
CA ALA A 14 -16.73 -3.23 -13.68
C ALA A 14 -15.22 -3.13 -14.00
N ALA A 15 -14.53 -4.27 -14.16
CA ALA A 15 -13.09 -4.29 -14.46
C ALA A 15 -12.80 -3.52 -15.77
N THR A 16 -11.71 -2.75 -15.75
CA THR A 16 -11.33 -1.81 -16.81
C THR A 16 -9.81 -1.65 -16.85
N THR A 17 -9.29 -1.14 -17.97
CA THR A 17 -7.88 -0.75 -18.12
C THR A 17 -7.57 0.62 -17.52
N GLU A 18 -8.60 1.40 -17.19
CA GLU A 18 -8.50 2.73 -16.57
C GLU A 18 -9.22 2.74 -15.21
N PRO A 19 -8.71 2.03 -14.20
CA PRO A 19 -9.35 1.95 -12.90
C PRO A 19 -9.32 3.30 -12.18
N ALA A 20 -10.41 3.63 -11.48
CA ALA A 20 -10.45 4.77 -10.59
C ALA A 20 -9.57 4.53 -9.34
N VAL A 21 -9.07 5.62 -8.76
CA VAL A 21 -8.28 5.66 -7.51
C VAL A 21 -9.02 6.44 -6.42
N GLY A 22 -8.51 6.38 -5.18
CA GLY A 22 -9.10 7.04 -4.02
C GLY A 22 -10.20 6.20 -3.36
N ARG A 23 -11.30 6.82 -2.95
CA ARG A 23 -12.37 6.19 -2.17
C ARG A 23 -13.33 5.35 -3.00
N VAL A 24 -12.78 4.32 -3.65
CA VAL A 24 -13.49 3.39 -4.51
C VAL A 24 -13.17 1.94 -4.14
N GLY A 25 -14.09 1.02 -4.40
CA GLY A 25 -13.88 -0.41 -4.17
C GLY A 25 -13.40 -0.71 -2.74
N ALA A 26 -12.28 -1.42 -2.61
CA ALA A 26 -11.65 -1.73 -1.33
C ALA A 26 -11.17 -0.48 -0.56
N GLY A 27 -10.92 0.64 -1.25
CA GLY A 27 -10.51 1.91 -0.67
C GLY A 27 -11.65 2.77 -0.09
N THR A 28 -12.92 2.41 -0.30
CA THR A 28 -14.10 3.26 0.01
C THR A 28 -14.13 3.79 1.46
N GLY A 29 -13.72 2.96 2.42
CA GLY A 29 -13.66 3.30 3.85
C GLY A 29 -12.26 3.23 4.44
N ALA A 30 -11.22 3.29 3.61
CA ALA A 30 -9.85 3.16 4.03
C ALA A 30 -9.34 4.47 4.65
N THR A 31 -8.61 4.35 5.76
CA THR A 31 -8.09 5.49 6.55
C THR A 31 -6.68 5.19 7.07
N VAL A 32 -5.93 6.23 7.44
CA VAL A 32 -4.53 6.16 7.94
C VAL A 32 -4.33 7.08 9.14
N GLY A 33 -3.18 7.01 9.83
CA GLY A 33 -2.78 7.93 10.90
C GLY A 33 -3.39 7.66 12.28
N LYS A 34 -3.95 6.47 12.49
CA LYS A 34 -4.70 6.08 13.69
C LYS A 34 -3.82 5.88 14.93
N TRP A 35 -2.53 5.63 14.75
CA TRP A 35 -1.59 5.39 15.85
C TRP A 35 -1.36 6.60 16.76
N ARG A 36 -1.76 7.80 16.32
CA ARG A 36 -1.76 9.04 17.11
C ARG A 36 -3.09 9.29 17.86
N GLY A 37 -4.06 8.39 17.70
CA GLY A 37 -5.42 8.51 18.24
C GLY A 37 -6.47 8.60 17.12
N PRO A 38 -7.75 8.32 17.42
CA PRO A 38 -8.82 8.26 16.43
C PRO A 38 -9.08 9.62 15.74
N ASP A 39 -8.83 10.73 16.43
CA ASP A 39 -9.03 12.09 15.90
C ASP A 39 -7.97 12.49 14.86
N HIS A 40 -6.86 11.73 14.76
CA HIS A 40 -5.82 11.93 13.76
C HIS A 40 -6.05 11.14 12.47
N ALA A 41 -7.10 10.32 12.42
CA ALA A 41 -7.39 9.52 11.25
C ALA A 41 -7.79 10.40 10.07
N ILE A 42 -7.17 10.19 8.91
CA ILE A 42 -7.51 10.85 7.66
C ILE A 42 -7.96 9.83 6.59
N ASP A 43 -8.78 10.31 5.66
CA ASP A 43 -9.21 9.53 4.49
C ASP A 43 -7.99 9.13 3.64
N ALA A 44 -7.95 7.87 3.23
CA ALA A 44 -7.00 7.34 2.27
C ALA A 44 -7.79 6.71 1.10
N GLY A 45 -7.34 5.57 0.57
CA GLY A 45 -8.09 4.89 -0.48
C GLY A 45 -7.33 3.80 -1.21
N LEU A 46 -7.71 3.61 -2.47
CA LEU A 46 -7.04 2.76 -3.44
C LEU A 46 -6.02 3.59 -4.22
N GLY A 47 -4.76 3.22 -4.17
CA GLY A 47 -3.66 3.83 -4.92
C GLY A 47 -3.17 2.92 -6.03
N ILE A 48 -2.76 3.51 -7.15
CA ILE A 48 -2.20 2.80 -8.30
C ILE A 48 -1.00 3.59 -8.83
N ALA A 49 0.11 2.90 -9.07
CA ALA A 49 1.25 3.48 -9.76
C ALA A 49 1.97 2.42 -10.60
N THR A 50 2.54 2.85 -11.72
CA THR A 50 3.26 1.99 -12.66
C THR A 50 4.65 2.56 -12.91
N MET A 51 5.67 1.74 -12.70
CA MET A 51 7.06 2.05 -13.00
C MET A 51 7.49 1.27 -14.24
N THR A 52 8.31 1.87 -15.08
CA THR A 52 8.78 1.27 -16.33
C THR A 52 10.28 1.41 -16.49
N ASP A 53 10.93 0.39 -17.06
CA ASP A 53 12.31 0.44 -17.53
C ASP A 53 12.40 -0.24 -18.90
N GLY A 54 12.45 0.56 -19.96
CA GLY A 54 12.28 0.07 -21.33
C GLY A 54 10.90 -0.57 -21.53
N GLU A 55 10.88 -1.84 -21.93
CA GLU A 55 9.65 -2.63 -22.13
C GLU A 55 9.12 -3.27 -20.83
N LEU A 56 9.94 -3.32 -19.78
CA LEU A 56 9.52 -3.85 -18.48
C LEU A 56 8.59 -2.85 -17.78
N ALA A 57 7.44 -3.33 -17.32
CA ALA A 57 6.47 -2.56 -16.56
C ALA A 57 6.07 -3.29 -15.28
N VAL A 58 6.03 -2.55 -14.17
CA VAL A 58 5.61 -3.06 -12.87
C VAL A 58 4.61 -2.08 -12.25
N SER A 59 3.41 -2.58 -11.95
CA SER A 59 2.31 -1.79 -11.38
C SER A 59 1.97 -2.27 -9.98
N GLY A 60 1.88 -1.35 -9.02
CA GLY A 60 1.32 -1.60 -7.70
C GLY A 60 -0.11 -1.10 -7.63
N VAL A 61 -1.04 -1.93 -7.17
CA VAL A 61 -2.44 -1.57 -6.85
C VAL A 61 -2.67 -1.87 -5.38
N VAL A 62 -2.96 -0.86 -4.58
CA VAL A 62 -2.91 -0.97 -3.11
C VAL A 62 -4.12 -0.29 -2.47
N ALA A 63 -4.85 -1.02 -1.62
CA ALA A 63 -5.85 -0.44 -0.73
C ALA A 63 -5.20 -0.15 0.62
N VAL A 64 -5.25 1.12 1.04
CA VAL A 64 -4.39 1.65 2.11
C VAL A 64 -5.21 1.98 3.34
N ASN A 65 -5.30 1.03 4.27
CA ASN A 65 -5.99 1.22 5.55
C ASN A 65 -5.03 1.01 6.74
N ALA A 66 -3.92 1.74 6.77
CA ALA A 66 -2.85 1.56 7.74
C ALA A 66 -3.18 2.12 9.14
N VAL A 67 -2.49 1.61 10.15
CA VAL A 67 -2.39 2.24 11.48
C VAL A 67 -1.50 3.48 11.46
N GLY A 68 -0.35 3.38 10.77
CA GLY A 68 0.63 4.46 10.64
C GLY A 68 0.19 5.62 9.76
N ASP A 69 1.00 6.68 9.73
CA ASP A 69 0.85 7.82 8.83
C ASP A 69 1.39 7.46 7.44
N ILE A 70 0.86 8.10 6.40
CA ILE A 70 1.56 8.14 5.11
C ILE A 70 2.72 9.13 5.25
N ASP A 71 3.93 8.65 4.97
CA ASP A 71 5.17 9.37 5.20
C ASP A 71 5.97 9.52 3.89
N ASP A 72 6.58 10.69 3.71
CA ASP A 72 7.54 10.97 2.64
C ASP A 72 8.98 10.54 3.02
N GLY A 73 9.14 9.94 4.20
CA GLY A 73 10.40 9.51 4.79
C GLY A 73 10.95 10.51 5.82
N SER A 74 10.23 11.61 6.09
CA SER A 74 10.67 12.64 7.02
C SER A 74 10.25 12.37 8.47
N ASP A 75 9.18 11.62 8.72
CA ASP A 75 8.65 11.39 10.06
C ASP A 75 9.66 10.80 11.06
N PRO A 76 10.47 9.78 10.71
CA PRO A 76 11.49 9.27 11.62
C PRO A 76 12.47 10.35 12.11
N ALA A 77 12.87 11.25 11.21
CA ALA A 77 13.76 12.37 11.55
C ALA A 77 13.02 13.42 12.40
N ARG A 78 11.79 13.80 12.03
CA ARG A 78 10.96 14.74 12.81
C ARG A 78 10.76 14.26 14.24
N ILE A 79 10.52 12.97 14.44
CA ILE A 79 10.32 12.38 15.76
C ILE A 79 11.63 12.35 16.56
N ARG A 80 12.73 11.89 15.95
CA ARG A 80 14.06 11.86 16.60
C ARG A 80 14.50 13.25 17.05
N ASP A 81 14.24 14.25 16.21
CA ASP A 81 14.68 15.63 16.42
C ASP A 81 13.68 16.43 17.29
N GLY A 82 12.61 15.79 17.77
CA GLY A 82 11.60 16.38 18.67
C GLY A 82 10.60 17.31 18.00
N ALA A 83 10.61 17.40 16.67
CA ALA A 83 9.64 18.17 15.87
C ALA A 83 8.28 17.47 15.74
N SER A 84 8.21 16.17 16.05
CA SER A 84 6.96 15.40 16.15
C SER A 84 7.00 14.53 17.40
N ALA A 85 5.84 14.33 18.04
CA ALA A 85 5.75 13.52 19.25
C ALA A 85 5.76 12.03 18.91
N TRP A 86 6.39 11.23 19.79
CA TRP A 86 6.09 9.81 19.88
C TRP A 86 4.61 9.63 20.23
N PRO A 87 3.95 8.57 19.73
CA PRO A 87 2.56 8.28 20.03
C PRO A 87 2.45 8.08 21.54
N LEU A 88 1.74 9.01 22.20
CA LEU A 88 1.58 9.00 23.64
C LEU A 88 0.58 7.89 24.00
N ALA A 89 1.10 6.66 24.14
CA ALA A 89 0.46 5.55 24.85
C ALA A 89 -1.05 5.39 24.60
N VAL A 90 -1.47 5.26 23.33
CA VAL A 90 -2.71 4.54 23.04
C VAL A 90 -2.37 3.06 23.07
N ASP A 91 -2.92 2.33 24.03
CA ASP A 91 -2.94 0.87 23.96
C ASP A 91 -3.73 0.50 22.70
N PRO A 92 -3.09 -0.01 21.63
CA PRO A 92 -3.79 -0.36 20.40
C PRO A 92 -4.79 -1.50 20.63
N LEU A 93 -4.71 -2.19 21.79
CA LEU A 93 -5.62 -3.26 22.20
C LEU A 93 -6.90 -2.75 22.87
N GLY A 94 -6.94 -1.50 23.35
CA GLY A 94 -8.08 -0.94 24.08
C GLY A 94 -9.09 -0.21 23.19
N ALA A 95 -8.63 0.37 22.07
CA ALA A 95 -9.50 0.83 20.99
C ALA A 95 -9.69 -0.33 20.00
N ASP A 96 -10.87 -0.45 19.39
CA ASP A 96 -11.17 -1.41 18.34
C ASP A 96 -10.40 -1.07 17.04
N LEU A 97 -9.07 -1.04 17.11
CA LEU A 97 -8.13 -0.92 15.99
C LEU A 97 -7.95 -2.28 15.29
N SER A 98 -8.85 -3.23 15.53
CA SER A 98 -8.72 -4.65 15.18
C SER A 98 -8.84 -4.95 13.67
N THR A 99 -8.87 -3.92 12.81
CA THR A 99 -9.11 -4.07 11.37
C THR A 99 -8.35 -3.07 10.49
N ASN A 100 -7.07 -2.83 10.80
CA ASN A 100 -6.18 -2.09 9.90
C ASN A 100 -5.44 -3.04 8.97
N THR A 101 -5.26 -2.68 7.71
CA THR A 101 -4.72 -3.58 6.68
C THR A 101 -4.28 -2.76 5.47
N VAL A 102 -3.01 -2.89 5.06
CA VAL A 102 -2.60 -2.53 3.70
C VAL A 102 -2.53 -3.80 2.85
N ILE A 103 -3.41 -3.90 1.87
CA ILE A 103 -3.40 -5.03 0.91
C ILE A 103 -3.16 -4.54 -0.48
N GLY A 104 -2.38 -5.29 -1.25
CA GLY A 104 -2.11 -4.93 -2.62
C GLY A 104 -1.70 -6.09 -3.50
N VAL A 105 -1.68 -5.79 -4.80
CA VAL A 105 -1.13 -6.67 -5.83
C VAL A 105 -0.05 -5.90 -6.61
N VAL A 106 1.06 -6.59 -6.88
CA VAL A 106 2.06 -6.15 -7.85
C VAL A 106 1.86 -6.94 -9.14
N VAL A 107 1.64 -6.26 -10.25
CA VAL A 107 1.51 -6.89 -11.57
C VAL A 107 2.68 -6.47 -12.44
N THR A 108 3.33 -7.42 -13.09
CA THR A 108 4.46 -7.18 -13.99
C THR A 108 4.29 -7.92 -15.31
N ASN A 109 4.86 -7.39 -16.39
CA ASN A 109 4.98 -8.12 -17.65
C ASN A 109 6.25 -8.97 -17.73
N ALA A 110 7.07 -9.03 -16.67
CA ALA A 110 8.26 -9.88 -16.62
C ALA A 110 7.92 -11.38 -16.72
N VAL A 111 8.85 -12.18 -17.25
CA VAL A 111 8.86 -13.64 -17.16
C VAL A 111 9.36 -14.03 -15.77
N LEU A 112 8.44 -14.45 -14.89
CA LEU A 112 8.77 -14.88 -13.53
C LEU A 112 8.08 -16.21 -13.18
N ASP A 113 8.78 -17.04 -12.43
CA ASP A 113 8.18 -18.18 -11.73
C ASP A 113 7.52 -17.76 -10.41
N ALA A 114 6.89 -18.73 -9.73
CA ALA A 114 6.19 -18.47 -8.46
C ALA A 114 7.13 -18.02 -7.32
N GLY A 115 8.38 -18.51 -7.30
CA GLY A 115 9.38 -18.12 -6.30
C GLY A 115 9.87 -16.69 -6.53
N GLN A 116 10.05 -16.30 -7.79
CA GLN A 116 10.39 -14.94 -8.18
C GLN A 116 9.23 -13.97 -7.93
N CYS A 117 7.98 -14.38 -8.16
CA CYS A 117 6.81 -13.61 -7.74
C CYS A 117 6.79 -13.39 -6.22
N LEU A 118 7.16 -14.39 -5.41
CA LEU A 118 7.29 -14.22 -3.96
C LEU A 118 8.34 -13.17 -3.59
N VAL A 119 9.49 -13.15 -4.27
CA VAL A 119 10.54 -12.12 -4.06
C VAL A 119 10.02 -10.72 -4.40
N VAL A 120 9.25 -10.58 -5.48
CA VAL A 120 8.60 -9.31 -5.86
C VAL A 120 7.57 -8.88 -4.82
N ALA A 121 6.74 -9.81 -4.34
CA ALA A 121 5.76 -9.53 -3.28
C ALA A 121 6.45 -9.11 -1.96
N GLN A 122 7.60 -9.68 -1.61
CA GLN A 122 8.40 -9.21 -0.48
C GLN A 122 8.93 -7.79 -0.69
N GLY A 123 9.35 -7.43 -1.91
CA GLY A 123 9.72 -6.05 -2.25
C GLY A 123 8.57 -5.06 -2.09
N ALA A 124 7.32 -5.48 -2.28
CA ALA A 124 6.15 -4.64 -2.02
C ALA A 124 6.05 -4.22 -0.55
N HIS A 125 6.39 -5.10 0.40
CA HIS A 125 6.44 -4.76 1.82
C HIS A 125 7.50 -3.69 2.12
N ASP A 126 8.64 -3.69 1.42
CA ASP A 126 9.62 -2.61 1.55
C ASP A 126 9.08 -1.27 1.01
N GLY A 127 8.31 -1.31 -0.08
CA GLY A 127 7.61 -0.13 -0.61
C GLY A 127 6.60 0.44 0.39
N LEU A 128 5.85 -0.43 1.06
CA LEU A 128 4.99 -0.06 2.19
C LEU A 128 5.79 0.56 3.33
N ALA A 129 6.90 -0.04 3.74
CA ALA A 129 7.74 0.48 4.81
C ALA A 129 8.38 1.85 4.50
N ARG A 130 8.53 2.19 3.21
CA ARG A 130 9.00 3.51 2.77
C ARG A 130 7.89 4.56 2.72
N ALA A 131 6.64 4.15 2.55
CA ALA A 131 5.50 5.05 2.39
C ALA A 131 4.65 5.20 3.66
N VAL A 132 4.84 4.35 4.66
CA VAL A 132 4.06 4.36 5.90
C VAL A 132 4.99 4.36 7.11
N PHE A 133 4.71 5.24 8.07
CA PHE A 133 5.42 5.27 9.34
C PHE A 133 4.49 5.33 10.55
N PRO A 134 4.65 4.44 11.55
CA PRO A 134 5.38 3.17 11.47
C PRO A 134 4.63 2.17 10.58
N PRO A 135 5.33 1.35 9.77
CA PRO A 135 4.72 0.26 9.03
C PRO A 135 4.54 -0.99 9.92
N HIS A 136 3.73 -1.95 9.48
CA HIS A 136 3.64 -3.29 10.08
C HIS A 136 3.34 -3.30 11.58
N MET A 137 2.41 -2.44 12.01
CA MET A 137 2.00 -2.44 13.40
C MET A 137 1.28 -3.75 13.73
N ARG A 138 1.24 -4.16 15.00
CA ARG A 138 0.62 -5.44 15.41
C ARG A 138 -0.85 -5.57 15.02
N SER A 139 -1.53 -4.44 14.85
CA SER A 139 -2.93 -4.35 14.43
C SER A 139 -3.11 -4.24 12.91
N ASP A 140 -2.02 -4.24 12.13
CA ASP A 140 -2.05 -4.28 10.67
C ASP A 140 -2.04 -5.73 10.15
N GLY A 141 -2.93 -6.01 9.19
CA GLY A 141 -3.02 -7.26 8.45
C GLY A 141 -2.34 -7.21 7.08
N ASP A 142 -1.16 -6.59 6.98
CA ASP A 142 -0.54 -6.26 5.69
C ASP A 142 -0.27 -7.49 4.81
N GLY A 143 -0.58 -7.39 3.52
CA GLY A 143 -0.41 -8.51 2.60
C GLY A 143 -0.32 -8.11 1.13
N PHE A 144 0.73 -8.60 0.47
CA PHE A 144 0.93 -8.41 -0.96
C PHE A 144 1.02 -9.74 -1.69
N VAL A 145 0.48 -9.76 -2.91
CA VAL A 145 0.67 -10.84 -3.89
C VAL A 145 1.27 -10.25 -5.15
N ALA A 146 2.04 -11.05 -5.91
CA ALA A 146 2.57 -10.64 -7.20
C ALA A 146 2.07 -11.57 -8.31
N ALA A 147 1.85 -11.00 -9.50
CA ALA A 147 1.46 -11.72 -10.70
C ALA A 147 2.29 -11.23 -11.90
N ALA A 148 2.64 -12.17 -12.79
CA ALA A 148 3.51 -11.95 -13.94
C ALA A 148 2.81 -12.43 -15.22
N THR A 149 2.76 -11.60 -16.28
CA THR A 149 2.14 -11.98 -17.56
C THR A 149 3.09 -12.71 -18.51
N GLY A 150 4.40 -12.64 -18.29
CA GLY A 150 5.40 -13.45 -18.97
C GLY A 150 5.78 -12.98 -20.38
N GLU A 151 5.89 -11.68 -20.59
CA GLU A 151 6.18 -11.06 -21.89
C GLU A 151 7.64 -10.63 -22.05
N VAL A 152 8.28 -10.14 -20.98
CA VAL A 152 9.62 -9.52 -21.00
C VAL A 152 10.60 -10.29 -20.12
N GLU A 153 11.75 -10.68 -20.66
CA GLU A 153 12.84 -11.25 -19.87
C GLU A 153 13.50 -10.16 -19.02
N ALA A 154 13.50 -10.31 -17.69
CA ALA A 154 14.09 -9.36 -16.77
C ALA A 154 14.65 -10.05 -15.51
N PRO A 155 15.79 -9.60 -14.97
CA PRO A 155 16.26 -10.04 -13.66
C PRO A 155 15.23 -9.74 -12.56
N VAL A 156 14.93 -10.73 -11.70
CA VAL A 156 13.95 -10.58 -10.61
C VAL A 156 14.25 -9.38 -9.70
N ASP A 157 15.53 -9.08 -9.46
CA ASP A 157 15.94 -7.94 -8.63
C ASP A 157 15.57 -6.59 -9.26
N GLN A 158 15.61 -6.48 -10.59
CA GLN A 158 15.17 -5.29 -11.31
C GLN A 158 13.66 -5.11 -11.15
N VAL A 159 12.89 -6.19 -11.32
CA VAL A 159 11.44 -6.18 -11.09
C VAL A 159 11.11 -5.82 -9.65
N ARG A 160 11.84 -6.37 -8.68
CA ARG A 160 11.70 -6.08 -7.25
C ARG A 160 11.95 -4.59 -6.95
N MET A 161 13.01 -3.99 -7.51
CA MET A 161 13.29 -2.56 -7.33
C MET A 161 12.15 -1.68 -7.86
N LEU A 162 11.64 -1.98 -9.05
CA LEU A 162 10.49 -1.27 -9.60
C LEU A 162 9.23 -1.47 -8.75
N ALA A 163 9.03 -2.67 -8.20
CA ALA A 163 7.90 -2.96 -7.30
C ALA A 163 7.94 -2.13 -6.01
N VAL A 164 9.13 -1.95 -5.40
CA VAL A 164 9.31 -1.09 -4.22
C VAL A 164 8.83 0.33 -4.52
N VAL A 165 9.31 0.91 -5.62
CA VAL A 165 8.99 2.29 -6.01
C VAL A 165 7.52 2.42 -6.44
N ALA A 166 6.97 1.44 -7.16
CA ALA A 166 5.58 1.43 -7.58
C ALA A 166 4.64 1.38 -6.37
N VAL A 167 4.91 0.52 -5.38
CA VAL A 167 4.10 0.42 -4.16
C VAL A 167 4.22 1.66 -3.29
N GLU A 168 5.44 2.18 -3.10
CA GLU A 168 5.67 3.44 -2.38
C GLU A 168 4.86 4.59 -3.00
N THR A 169 4.95 4.74 -4.33
CA THR A 169 4.25 5.78 -5.09
C THR A 169 2.74 5.60 -5.02
N ALA A 170 2.24 4.37 -5.20
CA ALA A 170 0.82 4.06 -5.13
C ALA A 170 0.26 4.42 -3.75
N ILE A 171 0.94 4.04 -2.67
CA ILE A 171 0.50 4.34 -1.30
C ILE A 171 0.48 5.85 -1.06
N ARG A 172 1.56 6.56 -1.39
CA ARG A 172 1.63 8.02 -1.17
C ARG A 172 0.58 8.80 -1.96
N SER A 173 0.16 8.29 -3.12
CA SER A 173 -0.89 8.92 -3.93
C SER A 173 -2.29 8.89 -3.30
N THR A 174 -2.49 8.11 -2.23
CA THR A 174 -3.82 7.93 -1.62
C THR A 174 -4.24 9.07 -0.71
N VAL A 175 -3.30 9.92 -0.32
CA VAL A 175 -3.55 11.16 0.42
C VAL A 175 -3.19 12.35 -0.48
N GLY A 176 -3.72 13.53 -0.19
CA GLY A 176 -3.35 14.77 -0.90
C GLY A 176 -1.84 15.04 -0.80
N SER A 177 -1.37 16.11 -1.46
CA SER A 177 0.04 16.51 -1.37
C SER A 177 0.49 16.51 0.09
N LEU A 178 1.51 15.69 0.39
CA LEU A 178 2.17 15.62 1.69
C LEU A 178 2.79 17.00 1.93
N GLU A 179 2.06 17.92 2.55
CA GLU A 179 2.60 19.23 2.90
C GLU A 179 3.58 19.03 4.06
N GLY A 180 4.86 19.30 3.78
CA GLY A 180 5.99 19.16 4.71
C GLY A 180 5.89 20.05 5.94
#